data_AF-A0AAW9IJU0-F1
#
_entry.id   AF-A0AAW9IJU0-F1
#
_cell.length_a   1.000
_cell.length_b   1.000
_cell.length_c   1.000
_cell.angle_alpha   90.00
_cell.angle_beta   90.00
_cell.angle_gamma   90.00
#
_symmetry.space_group_name_H-M   'P 1'
#
loop_
_entity.id
_entity.type
_entity.pdbx_description
1 polymer ?
#
loop_
_entity_poly.entity_id
_entity_poly.type
_entity_poly.pdbx_seq_one_letter_code
_entity_poly.pdbx_strand_id
1 'polypeptide(L)'
;MIRRIFYFLIISTLFFTGCTSDNKETKANQNNASLSTSFKKNVDASKSIILSGKTLSYNKYAYIGNLLFFPDTNNNNKLSVAQLSENSVSITKDIIIDSFDYSVDSLASDNTTLYFSSTSKDHGLYKLDYEKKDIVKINNDSPKGIVYQNGKLYYIDLNTNNMYSYDIKSKSKTILSNNKAGNFILNSNN
;
A
#
# COMPACT_ATOMS: atom_id res chain seq x y z
N MET A 1 -56.85 48.18 -25.42
CA MET A 1 -57.89 48.03 -24.37
C MET A 1 -57.29 47.23 -23.23
N ILE A 2 -56.89 47.89 -22.13
CA ILE A 2 -56.25 47.30 -20.94
C ILE A 2 -57.26 47.33 -19.80
N ARG A 3 -57.43 46.21 -19.09
CA ARG A 3 -58.00 46.12 -17.74
C ARG A 3 -57.43 44.85 -17.07
N ARG A 4 -56.54 45.01 -16.08
CA ARG A 4 -56.76 44.91 -14.60
C ARG A 4 -56.83 43.42 -14.16
N ILE A 5 -56.05 42.93 -13.18
CA ILE A 5 -55.97 43.34 -11.77
C ILE A 5 -54.72 42.72 -11.07
N PHE A 6 -54.15 43.50 -10.14
CA PHE A 6 -53.09 43.18 -9.16
C PHE A 6 -53.73 42.74 -7.83
N TYR A 7 -53.21 41.72 -7.14
CA TYR A 7 -53.37 41.46 -5.68
C TYR A 7 -52.33 40.40 -5.24
N PHE A 8 -51.77 40.35 -4.03
CA PHE A 8 -51.37 41.31 -3.00
C PHE A 8 -50.40 40.50 -2.10
N LEU A 9 -49.32 41.13 -1.64
CA LEU A 9 -48.35 40.58 -0.68
C LEU A 9 -49.01 40.34 0.69
N ILE A 10 -48.76 39.20 1.33
CA ILE A 10 -48.88 39.07 2.79
C ILE A 10 -47.60 38.39 3.32
N ILE A 11 -46.79 39.20 3.97
CA ILE A 11 -45.68 38.81 4.84
C ILE A 11 -46.32 38.49 6.20
N SER A 12 -46.09 37.28 6.72
CA SER A 12 -46.43 36.95 8.10
C SER A 12 -45.16 36.69 8.88
N THR A 13 -44.74 37.69 9.64
CA THR A 13 -43.77 37.57 10.73
C THR A 13 -44.51 37.15 11.99
N LEU A 14 -44.18 35.99 12.55
CA LEU A 14 -44.54 35.64 13.92
C LEU A 14 -43.27 35.59 14.78
N PHE A 15 -43.31 36.34 15.86
CA PHE A 15 -42.27 36.49 16.88
C PHE A 15 -42.30 35.34 17.90
N PHE A 16 -41.14 35.14 18.51
CA PHE A 16 -40.76 34.19 19.55
C PHE A 16 -41.55 34.28 20.88
N THR A 17 -41.81 33.11 21.47
CA THR A 17 -41.65 32.73 22.90
C THR A 17 -41.25 31.23 22.89
N GLY A 18 -40.45 30.60 23.76
CA GLY A 18 -39.88 30.92 25.06
C GLY A 18 -40.10 29.75 26.04
N CYS A 19 -39.03 29.00 26.33
CA CYS A 19 -38.79 28.03 27.44
C CYS A 19 -39.24 26.55 27.39
N THR A 20 -38.21 25.71 27.20
CA THR A 20 -37.76 24.54 28.00
C THR A 20 -38.72 23.39 28.38
N SER A 21 -38.39 22.21 27.87
CA SER A 21 -38.21 21.01 28.70
C SER A 21 -37.05 20.18 28.13
N ASP A 22 -36.20 19.69 29.03
CA ASP A 22 -35.03 18.87 28.73
C ASP A 22 -35.40 17.64 27.91
N ASN A 23 -34.76 17.48 26.75
CA ASN A 23 -34.39 16.14 26.30
C ASN A 23 -33.14 16.20 25.41
N LYS A 24 -32.12 15.46 25.86
CA LYS A 24 -30.78 15.42 25.29
C LYS A 24 -30.82 14.64 23.98
N GLU A 25 -30.49 15.30 22.87
CA GLU A 25 -30.03 14.62 21.66
C GLU A 25 -28.53 14.83 21.45
N THR A 26 -27.85 13.71 21.65
CA THR A 26 -26.55 13.23 21.22
C THR A 26 -25.84 14.07 20.15
N LYS A 27 -24.82 14.82 20.58
CA LYS A 27 -23.73 15.24 19.69
C LYS A 27 -23.00 13.97 19.23
N ALA A 28 -22.85 13.79 17.92
CA ALA A 28 -21.98 12.80 17.33
C ALA A 28 -20.55 13.04 17.84
N ASN A 29 -20.14 12.19 18.78
CA ASN A 29 -18.83 12.23 19.40
C ASN A 29 -17.82 11.69 18.37
N GLN A 30 -16.74 12.44 18.14
CA GLN A 30 -15.57 11.92 17.44
C GLN A 30 -15.05 10.72 18.24
N ASN A 31 -15.17 9.52 17.68
CA ASN A 31 -14.56 8.33 18.24
C ASN A 31 -13.05 8.42 18.04
N ASN A 32 -12.38 9.20 18.89
CA ASN A 32 -10.99 8.92 19.24
C ASN A 32 -11.03 7.58 19.97
N ALA A 33 -10.76 6.49 19.24
CA ALA A 33 -10.59 5.18 19.82
C ALA A 33 -9.33 5.21 20.71
N SER A 34 -9.51 5.61 21.96
CA SER A 34 -8.52 5.44 23.01
C SER A 34 -8.43 3.95 23.31
N LEU A 35 -7.35 3.32 22.87
CA LEU A 35 -7.02 1.95 23.22
C LEU A 35 -6.71 1.87 24.73
N SER A 36 -7.72 1.61 25.55
CA SER A 36 -7.54 1.33 26.98
C SER A 36 -7.16 -0.14 27.15
N THR A 37 -5.87 -0.44 27.23
CA THR A 37 -5.42 -1.76 27.69
C THR A 37 -5.26 -1.72 29.21
N SER A 38 -6.08 -2.50 29.92
CA SER A 38 -6.05 -2.61 31.39
C SER A 38 -4.95 -3.55 31.91
N PHE A 39 -4.03 -3.99 31.06
CA PHE A 39 -2.92 -4.84 31.47
C PHE A 39 -1.78 -4.02 32.08
N LYS A 40 -1.86 -3.76 33.39
CA LYS A 40 -0.66 -3.38 34.17
C LYS A 40 0.20 -4.62 34.41
N LYS A 41 0.90 -5.07 33.36
CA LYS A 41 2.07 -5.91 33.54
C LYS A 41 3.26 -4.97 33.68
N ASN A 42 4.03 -5.12 34.75
CA ASN A 42 5.33 -4.45 34.87
C ASN A 42 6.25 -5.11 33.83
N VAL A 43 6.24 -4.57 32.61
CA VAL A 43 7.09 -5.02 31.52
C VAL A 43 8.41 -4.29 31.69
N ASP A 44 9.48 -5.05 31.88
CA ASP A 44 10.83 -4.54 31.71
C ASP A 44 10.98 -3.99 30.28
N ALA A 45 10.85 -2.67 30.16
CA ALA A 45 10.87 -1.97 28.88
C ALA A 45 12.22 -2.06 28.17
N SER A 46 13.28 -2.54 28.85
CA SER A 46 14.59 -2.82 28.23
C SER A 46 14.54 -3.91 27.14
N LYS A 47 13.45 -4.72 27.11
CA LYS A 47 13.17 -5.72 26.07
C LYS A 47 11.95 -5.40 25.21
N SER A 48 11.43 -4.18 25.28
CA SER A 48 10.30 -3.79 24.42
C SER A 48 10.78 -3.65 22.97
N ILE A 49 10.05 -4.25 22.03
CA ILE A 49 10.25 -3.98 20.60
C ILE A 49 9.77 -2.55 20.37
N ILE A 50 10.70 -1.61 20.26
CA ILE A 50 10.40 -0.23 19.90
C ILE A 50 10.28 -0.17 18.38
N LEU A 51 9.05 -0.13 17.88
CA LEU A 51 8.77 0.28 16.50
C LEU A 51 9.00 1.78 16.41
N SER A 52 10.24 2.16 16.17
CA SER A 52 10.65 3.55 15.94
C SER A 52 10.91 3.75 14.44
N GLY A 53 10.48 4.87 13.88
CA GLY A 53 10.68 5.18 12.46
C GLY A 53 9.58 4.66 11.53
N LYS A 54 9.92 4.52 10.23
CA LYS A 54 9.00 4.10 9.18
C LYS A 54 9.05 2.57 9.06
N THR A 55 7.94 1.90 9.37
CA THR A 55 7.77 0.47 9.12
C THR A 55 7.42 0.23 7.66
N LEU A 56 8.17 -0.64 7.00
CA LEU A 56 7.90 -1.08 5.64
C LEU A 56 7.44 -2.55 5.67
N SER A 57 6.38 -2.83 4.93
CA SER A 57 5.94 -4.17 4.58
C SER A 57 5.88 -4.29 3.07
N TYR A 58 5.96 -5.51 2.55
CA TYR A 58 5.84 -5.72 1.12
C TYR A 58 4.45 -5.32 0.61
N ASN A 59 4.38 -4.99 -0.67
CA ASN A 59 3.15 -4.65 -1.36
C ASN A 59 3.05 -5.46 -2.66
N LYS A 60 1.83 -5.73 -3.11
CA LYS A 60 1.57 -6.34 -4.43
C LYS A 60 1.63 -5.31 -5.56
N TYR A 61 1.64 -4.03 -5.20
CA TYR A 61 1.59 -2.88 -6.07
C TYR A 61 2.87 -2.06 -5.91
N ALA A 62 3.39 -1.53 -7.00
CA ALA A 62 4.53 -0.62 -6.98
C ALA A 62 4.32 0.53 -7.97
N TYR A 63 4.90 1.68 -7.66
CA TYR A 63 4.80 2.88 -8.47
C TYR A 63 6.16 3.30 -9.01
N ILE A 64 6.18 3.71 -10.29
CA ILE A 64 7.28 4.48 -10.90
C ILE A 64 6.63 5.66 -11.59
N GLY A 65 6.72 6.85 -10.98
CA GLY A 65 5.95 8.02 -11.44
C GLY A 65 4.43 7.77 -11.38
N ASN A 66 3.73 8.01 -12.49
CA ASN A 66 2.29 7.76 -12.63
C ASN A 66 1.95 6.33 -13.10
N LEU A 67 2.95 5.45 -13.21
CA LEU A 67 2.75 4.07 -13.61
C LEU A 67 2.55 3.20 -12.38
N LEU A 68 1.46 2.44 -12.39
CA LEU A 68 1.16 1.42 -11.41
C LEU A 68 1.49 0.05 -11.97
N PHE A 69 2.40 -0.65 -11.31
CA PHE A 69 2.75 -2.04 -11.57
C PHE A 69 1.97 -2.94 -10.63
N PHE A 70 1.36 -4.00 -11.16
CA PHE A 70 0.50 -4.88 -10.38
C PHE A 70 0.38 -6.28 -10.99
N PRO A 71 0.06 -7.32 -10.19
CA PRO A 71 -0.39 -8.61 -10.71
C PRO A 71 -1.83 -8.49 -11.23
N ASP A 72 -2.03 -8.63 -12.54
CA ASP A 72 -3.37 -8.61 -13.12
C ASP A 72 -4.07 -9.95 -12.88
N THR A 73 -5.00 -9.98 -11.93
CA THR A 73 -5.78 -11.16 -11.57
C THR A 73 -6.66 -11.67 -12.72
N ASN A 74 -7.01 -10.82 -13.68
CA ASN A 74 -7.78 -11.21 -14.87
C ASN A 74 -6.87 -11.81 -15.96
N ASN A 75 -5.56 -11.72 -15.80
CA ASN A 75 -4.55 -12.21 -16.73
C ASN A 75 -3.51 -13.07 -16.00
N ASN A 76 -3.97 -14.05 -15.22
CA ASN A 76 -3.11 -15.04 -14.53
C ASN A 76 -2.02 -14.41 -13.63
N ASN A 77 -2.33 -13.29 -12.97
CA ASN A 77 -1.42 -12.52 -12.13
C ASN A 77 -0.17 -12.02 -12.87
N LYS A 78 -0.22 -11.89 -14.20
CA LYS A 78 0.89 -11.34 -14.98
C LYS A 78 1.19 -9.91 -14.54
N LEU A 79 2.46 -9.58 -14.46
CA LEU A 79 2.96 -8.24 -14.22
C LEU A 79 2.41 -7.31 -15.30
N SER A 80 1.53 -6.41 -14.89
CA SER A 80 0.84 -5.49 -15.78
C SER A 80 1.04 -4.07 -15.31
N VAL A 81 0.92 -3.14 -16.25
CA VAL A 81 1.18 -1.71 -16.02
C VAL A 81 -0.03 -0.90 -16.40
N ALA A 82 -0.54 -0.14 -15.43
CA ALA A 82 -1.59 0.84 -15.66
C ALA A 82 -1.02 2.25 -15.60
N GLN A 83 -1.44 3.12 -16.50
CA GLN A 83 -1.14 4.53 -16.44
C GLN A 83 -2.24 5.25 -15.68
N LEU A 84 -1.91 5.76 -14.49
CA LEU A 84 -2.88 6.45 -13.66
C LEU A 84 -2.95 7.94 -14.00
N SER A 85 -4.16 8.47 -13.89
CA SER A 85 -4.45 9.90 -13.84
C SER A 85 -4.80 10.29 -12.39
N GLU A 86 -4.82 11.59 -12.09
CA GLU A 86 -5.20 12.09 -10.76
C GLU A 86 -6.60 11.64 -10.31
N ASN A 87 -7.49 11.35 -11.27
CA ASN A 87 -8.87 10.93 -11.02
C ASN A 87 -9.09 9.41 -11.15
N SER A 88 -8.02 8.62 -11.31
CA SER A 88 -8.14 7.17 -11.43
C SER A 88 -8.56 6.55 -10.10
N VAL A 89 -9.80 6.07 -10.01
CA VAL A 89 -10.36 5.41 -8.80
C VAL A 89 -10.27 3.88 -8.89
N SER A 90 -10.15 3.32 -10.10
CA SER A 90 -10.06 1.88 -10.34
C SER A 90 -9.16 1.55 -11.52
N ILE A 91 -8.69 0.30 -11.59
CA ILE A 91 -7.93 -0.22 -12.72
C ILE A 91 -8.90 -0.89 -13.69
N THR A 92 -9.12 -0.24 -14.82
CA THR A 92 -9.93 -0.74 -15.94
C THR A 92 -9.02 -1.17 -17.09
N LYS A 93 -9.55 -1.96 -18.03
CA LYS A 93 -8.74 -2.52 -19.12
C LYS A 93 -8.13 -1.46 -20.04
N ASP A 94 -8.80 -0.32 -20.20
CA ASP A 94 -8.37 0.80 -21.05
C ASP A 94 -7.16 1.57 -20.50
N ILE A 95 -6.93 1.54 -19.19
CA ILE A 95 -5.76 2.19 -18.59
C ILE A 95 -4.56 1.25 -18.47
N ILE A 96 -4.73 -0.04 -18.75
CA ILE A 96 -3.63 -1.02 -18.81
C ILE A 96 -2.91 -0.83 -20.14
N ILE A 97 -1.67 -0.36 -20.06
CA ILE A 97 -0.86 0.01 -21.22
C ILE A 97 0.22 -1.03 -21.55
N ASP A 98 0.50 -1.97 -20.63
CA ASP A 98 1.53 -2.98 -20.85
C ASP A 98 1.30 -4.24 -19.99
N SER A 99 1.87 -5.36 -20.42
CA SER A 99 1.86 -6.63 -19.69
C SER A 99 3.07 -7.47 -20.06
N PHE A 100 3.68 -8.09 -19.06
CA PHE A 100 4.85 -8.94 -19.18
C PHE A 100 4.49 -10.39 -18.85
N ASP A 101 5.15 -11.35 -19.51
CA ASP A 101 4.88 -12.78 -19.33
C ASP A 101 5.50 -13.37 -18.04
N TYR A 102 5.31 -12.66 -16.93
CA TYR A 102 5.76 -13.01 -15.60
C TYR A 102 4.60 -12.90 -14.64
N SER A 103 4.13 -14.02 -14.09
CA SER A 103 3.21 -13.98 -12.96
C SER A 103 3.97 -13.51 -11.72
N VAL A 104 3.39 -12.58 -10.96
CA VAL A 104 4.06 -11.94 -9.81
C VAL A 104 3.18 -11.96 -8.56
N ASP A 105 3.79 -11.96 -7.38
CA ASP A 105 3.07 -11.85 -6.09
C ASP A 105 3.53 -10.67 -5.22
N SER A 106 4.79 -10.25 -5.33
CA SER A 106 5.30 -9.10 -4.58
C SER A 106 6.19 -8.23 -5.46
N LEU A 107 6.02 -6.92 -5.30
CA LEU A 107 6.67 -5.88 -6.08
C LEU A 107 7.35 -4.89 -5.13
N ALA A 108 8.49 -4.37 -5.55
CA ALA A 108 9.17 -3.26 -4.91
C ALA A 108 9.78 -2.36 -5.98
N SER A 109 10.06 -1.10 -5.66
CA SER A 109 10.75 -0.19 -6.58
C SER A 109 11.66 0.76 -5.81
N ASP A 110 12.72 1.19 -6.49
CA ASP A 110 13.57 2.32 -6.09
C ASP A 110 13.19 3.63 -6.81
N ASN A 111 11.96 3.71 -7.33
CA ASN A 111 11.40 4.77 -8.18
C ASN A 111 11.99 4.86 -9.59
N THR A 112 12.92 3.98 -9.98
CA THR A 112 13.46 3.92 -11.35
C THR A 112 13.39 2.51 -11.92
N THR A 113 13.72 1.53 -11.10
CA THR A 113 13.73 0.11 -11.40
C THR A 113 12.62 -0.57 -10.60
N LEU A 114 11.91 -1.49 -11.24
CA LEU A 114 10.98 -2.39 -10.56
C LEU A 114 11.71 -3.69 -10.20
N TYR A 115 11.52 -4.18 -8.99
CA TYR A 115 11.99 -5.48 -8.51
C TYR A 115 10.80 -6.36 -8.21
N PHE A 116 10.84 -7.62 -8.66
CA PHE A 116 9.71 -8.53 -8.51
C PHE A 116 10.14 -9.98 -8.39
N SER A 117 9.25 -10.76 -7.78
CA SER A 117 9.35 -12.22 -7.71
C SER A 117 8.51 -12.82 -8.82
N SER A 118 9.12 -13.67 -9.64
CA SER A 118 8.39 -14.47 -10.62
C SER A 118 7.84 -15.75 -9.98
N THR A 119 6.53 -15.94 -10.07
CA THR A 119 5.84 -17.17 -9.69
C THR A 119 5.54 -18.08 -10.89
N SER A 120 5.93 -17.68 -12.10
CA SER A 120 5.83 -18.52 -13.31
C SER A 120 7.01 -19.51 -13.41
N LYS A 121 7.11 -20.26 -14.51
CA LYS A 121 8.03 -21.41 -14.70
C LYS A 121 9.51 -21.13 -14.39
N ASP A 122 9.96 -19.88 -14.51
CA ASP A 122 11.30 -19.47 -14.11
C ASP A 122 11.20 -18.65 -12.82
N HIS A 123 11.20 -19.34 -11.67
CA HIS A 123 11.22 -18.70 -10.36
C HIS A 123 12.52 -17.91 -10.20
N GLY A 124 12.42 -16.71 -9.63
CA GLY A 124 13.58 -15.84 -9.47
C GLY A 124 13.23 -14.48 -8.90
N LEU A 125 14.28 -13.78 -8.45
CA LEU A 125 14.24 -12.35 -8.24
C LEU A 125 14.67 -11.65 -9.52
N TYR A 126 13.83 -10.76 -10.03
CA TYR A 126 14.05 -10.03 -11.27
C TYR A 126 14.08 -8.53 -11.01
N LYS A 127 14.70 -7.82 -11.95
CA LYS A 127 14.55 -6.38 -12.11
C LYS A 127 14.01 -6.05 -13.50
N LEU A 128 13.24 -4.97 -13.59
CA LEU A 128 12.73 -4.39 -14.83
C LEU A 128 13.15 -2.92 -14.90
N ASP A 129 13.88 -2.59 -15.96
CA ASP A 129 14.02 -1.22 -16.47
C ASP A 129 12.86 -0.98 -17.45
N TYR A 130 11.83 -0.25 -17.00
CA TYR A 130 10.60 -0.10 -17.78
C TYR A 130 10.78 0.78 -19.02
N GLU A 131 11.70 1.75 -18.99
CA GLU A 131 12.00 2.59 -20.16
C GLU A 131 12.61 1.75 -21.28
N LYS A 132 13.52 0.83 -20.93
CA LYS A 132 14.17 -0.08 -21.89
C LYS A 132 13.38 -1.36 -22.17
N LYS A 133 12.32 -1.63 -21.41
CA LYS A 133 11.59 -2.92 -21.39
C LYS A 133 12.51 -4.11 -21.13
N ASP A 134 13.60 -3.90 -20.39
CA ASP A 134 14.62 -4.91 -20.13
C ASP A 134 14.34 -5.62 -18.80
N ILE A 135 14.17 -6.94 -18.85
CA ILE A 135 13.95 -7.79 -17.68
C ILE A 135 15.19 -8.67 -17.47
N VAL A 136 15.79 -8.54 -16.30
CA VAL A 136 17.00 -9.29 -15.95
C VAL A 136 16.77 -10.05 -14.65
N LYS A 137 17.05 -11.35 -14.66
CA LYS A 137 17.13 -12.18 -13.46
C LYS A 137 18.36 -11.77 -12.64
N ILE A 138 18.17 -11.36 -11.39
CA ILE A 138 19.26 -10.92 -10.51
C ILE A 138 19.69 -12.00 -9.51
N ASN A 139 18.80 -12.93 -9.16
CA ASN A 139 19.16 -14.16 -8.45
C ASN A 139 18.16 -15.31 -8.71
N ASN A 140 18.53 -16.52 -8.28
CA ASN A 140 17.74 -17.75 -8.42
C ASN A 140 16.90 -18.09 -7.17
N ASP A 141 16.75 -17.16 -6.22
CA ASP A 141 15.90 -17.40 -5.07
C ASP A 141 14.43 -17.44 -5.50
N SER A 142 13.52 -17.84 -4.61
CA SER A 142 12.07 -17.73 -4.83
C SER A 142 11.50 -16.72 -3.82
N PRO A 143 11.64 -15.41 -4.07
CA PRO A 143 11.32 -14.40 -3.07
C PRO A 143 9.82 -14.33 -2.79
N LYS A 144 9.48 -14.24 -1.51
CA LYS A 144 8.17 -13.85 -1.02
C LYS A 144 8.30 -12.55 -0.24
N GLY A 145 7.42 -11.62 -0.57
CA GLY A 145 7.27 -10.36 0.14
C GLY A 145 8.49 -9.45 0.02
N ILE A 146 8.83 -9.05 -1.21
CA ILE A 146 9.99 -8.18 -1.45
C ILE A 146 9.73 -6.78 -0.89
N VAL A 147 10.71 -6.24 -0.16
CA VAL A 147 10.75 -4.84 0.29
C VAL A 147 12.06 -4.21 -0.16
N TYR A 148 11.99 -3.04 -0.79
CA TYR A 148 13.18 -2.25 -1.12
C TYR A 148 13.46 -1.21 -0.03
N GLN A 149 14.73 -1.12 0.39
CA GLN A 149 15.21 -0.01 1.20
C GLN A 149 16.72 0.20 1.03
N ASN A 150 17.13 1.45 0.81
CA ASN A 150 18.53 1.90 0.82
C ASN A 150 19.47 1.01 -0.02
N GLY A 151 19.06 0.70 -1.26
CA GLY A 151 19.85 -0.12 -2.19
C GLY A 151 19.83 -1.63 -1.90
N LYS A 152 19.00 -2.07 -0.95
CA LYS A 152 18.84 -3.49 -0.58
C LYS A 152 17.41 -3.96 -0.78
N LEU A 153 17.28 -5.22 -1.14
CA LEU A 153 16.02 -5.95 -1.19
C LEU A 153 15.96 -6.91 -0.01
N TYR A 154 14.86 -6.87 0.73
CA TYR A 154 14.59 -7.74 1.86
C TYR A 154 13.45 -8.68 1.48
N TYR A 155 13.60 -9.98 1.73
CA TYR A 155 12.59 -10.97 1.35
C TYR A 155 12.77 -12.27 2.14
N ILE A 156 11.75 -13.12 2.11
CA ILE A 156 11.85 -14.52 2.49
C ILE A 156 12.07 -15.34 1.23
N ASP A 157 13.07 -16.20 1.18
CA ASP A 157 13.24 -17.14 0.07
C ASP A 157 12.40 -18.40 0.36
N LEU A 158 11.41 -18.69 -0.49
CA LEU A 158 10.52 -19.84 -0.32
C LEU A 158 11.23 -21.19 -0.45
N ASN A 159 12.40 -21.23 -1.12
CA ASN A 159 13.18 -22.47 -1.22
C ASN A 159 13.76 -22.88 0.15
N THR A 160 14.13 -21.92 0.98
CA THR A 160 14.81 -22.15 2.27
C THR A 160 13.98 -21.76 3.49
N ASN A 161 12.96 -20.92 3.30
CA ASN A 161 12.19 -20.20 4.31
C ASN A 161 13.04 -19.28 5.21
N ASN A 162 14.24 -18.89 4.75
CA ASN A 162 15.11 -17.96 5.42
C ASN A 162 14.83 -16.52 4.95
N MET A 163 15.06 -15.57 5.85
CA MET A 163 15.00 -14.15 5.53
C MET A 163 16.36 -13.66 5.05
N TYR A 164 16.40 -12.98 3.92
CA TYR A 164 17.61 -12.44 3.33
C TYR A 164 17.52 -10.94 3.12
N SER A 165 18.70 -10.30 3.11
CA SER A 165 18.92 -9.05 2.39
C SER A 165 19.78 -9.33 1.16
N TYR A 166 19.50 -8.64 0.06
CA TYR A 166 20.28 -8.67 -1.16
C TYR A 166 20.68 -7.24 -1.50
N ASP A 167 21.97 -6.97 -1.55
CA ASP A 167 22.51 -5.67 -1.96
C ASP A 167 22.58 -5.61 -3.48
N ILE A 168 21.86 -4.65 -4.07
CA ILE A 168 21.72 -4.54 -5.52
C ILE A 168 23.04 -4.17 -6.20
N LYS A 169 23.88 -3.37 -5.53
CA LYS A 169 25.13 -2.84 -6.10
C LYS A 169 26.23 -3.90 -6.07
N SER A 170 26.46 -4.51 -4.90
CA SER A 170 27.48 -5.55 -4.74
C SER A 170 27.01 -6.93 -5.21
N LYS A 171 25.71 -7.11 -5.46
CA LYS A 171 25.06 -8.39 -5.77
C LYS A 171 25.24 -9.44 -4.66
N SER A 172 25.49 -8.99 -3.43
CA SER A 172 25.73 -9.88 -2.29
C SER A 172 24.44 -10.19 -1.54
N LYS A 173 24.27 -11.46 -1.18
CA LYS A 173 23.15 -11.95 -0.35
C LYS A 173 23.62 -12.21 1.08
N THR A 174 22.84 -11.78 2.07
CA THR A 174 23.12 -11.98 3.50
C THR A 174 21.89 -12.55 4.20
N ILE A 175 22.06 -13.63 4.97
CA ILE A 175 21.02 -14.18 5.84
C ILE A 175 20.81 -13.26 7.04
N LEU A 176 19.56 -12.90 7.33
CA LEU A 176 19.20 -11.96 8.40
C LEU A 176 18.83 -12.65 9.72
N SER A 177 18.48 -13.94 9.65
CA SER A 177 18.06 -14.73 10.79
C SER A 177 18.36 -16.21 10.54
N ASN A 178 18.85 -16.90 11.57
CA ASN A 178 18.99 -18.36 11.56
C ASN A 178 17.66 -19.09 11.78
N ASN A 179 16.62 -18.35 12.19
CA ASN A 179 15.25 -18.86 12.30
C ASN A 179 14.47 -18.58 11.01
N LYS A 180 13.60 -19.52 10.65
CA LYS A 180 12.68 -19.40 9.53
C LYS A 180 11.54 -18.43 9.85
N ALA A 181 11.02 -17.76 8.83
CA ALA A 181 9.91 -16.82 8.97
C ALA A 181 8.87 -17.02 7.85
N GLY A 182 7.60 -16.85 8.19
CA GLY A 182 6.50 -16.86 7.20
C GLY A 182 6.18 -15.47 6.63
N ASN A 183 6.41 -14.42 7.43
CA ASN A 183 6.22 -13.02 7.12
C ASN A 183 7.26 -12.19 7.89
N PHE A 184 7.51 -10.96 7.43
CA PHE A 184 8.37 -10.01 8.14
C PHE A 184 7.83 -8.58 8.01
N ILE A 185 8.27 -7.73 8.93
CA ILE A 185 8.19 -6.28 8.81
C ILE A 185 9.62 -5.76 8.85
N LEU A 186 9.91 -4.71 8.08
CA LEU A 186 11.18 -4.02 8.14
C LEU A 186 10.96 -2.74 8.92
N ASN A 187 11.46 -2.70 10.16
CA ASN A 187 11.48 -1.48 10.95
C ASN A 187 12.80 -0.76 10.75
N SER A 188 12.75 0.47 10.26
CA SER A 188 13.94 1.25 9.96
C SER A 188 13.92 2.58 10.68
N ASN A 189 14.92 2.74 11.53
CA ASN A 189 15.25 4.00 12.17
C ASN A 189 16.05 4.81 11.13
N ASN A 190 15.40 5.81 10.53
CA ASN A 190 16.11 6.83 9.77
C ASN A 190 16.88 7.75 10.72
#